data_AF-A0A016SPP7-F1
#
_entry.id   AF-A0A016SPP7-F1
#
_cell.length_a   1.000
_cell.length_b   1.000
_cell.length_c   1.000
_cell.angle_alpha   90.00
_cell.angle_beta   90.00
_cell.angle_gamma   90.00
#
_symmetry.space_group_name_H-M   'P 1'
#
loop_
_entity.id
_entity.type
_entity.pdbx_description
1 polymer ?
#
loop_
_entity_poly.entity_id
_entity_poly.type
_entity_poly.pdbx_seq_one_letter_code
_entity_poly.pdbx_strand_id
1 'polypeptide(L)'
;MITLLTLISCVLVASSQVIHLKPGKVQGFEHITKNGDVAEVFLNIPYASPPVGELRFEKPTPPVPWNDIRDGTKFGASCHPIVPEAVFPPEQPSEDCLTLNIIRPKKEAPPSGFPILFWVHGGGYEIGSALFYGYKGFADIYIPSDIIVVTIQYRLGVYGFFSTGDSRIPGNLGLFDMAEALKNASVYTCKCRKHWWRQVTHHGLGSQCRFGSRWSANPEPSYQG
;
A
#
# COMPACT_ATOMS: atom_id res chain seq x y z
N MET A 1 17.02 8.47 59.18
CA MET A 1 17.37 7.52 58.09
C MET A 1 16.13 7.31 57.24
N ILE A 2 16.03 7.99 56.09
CA ILE A 2 14.90 7.83 55.15
C ILE A 2 15.51 7.31 53.87
N THR A 3 15.30 6.03 53.57
CA THR A 3 15.75 5.37 52.34
C THR A 3 14.77 5.71 51.21
N LEU A 4 15.24 6.48 50.22
CA LEU A 4 14.51 6.82 49.01
C LEU A 4 14.57 5.61 48.05
N LEU A 5 13.46 4.91 47.86
CA LEU A 5 13.31 3.86 46.84
C LEU A 5 13.05 4.53 45.49
N THR A 6 14.05 4.56 44.62
CA THR A 6 13.90 4.99 43.22
C THR A 6 13.33 3.83 42.40
N LEU A 7 12.05 3.95 42.01
CA LEU A 7 11.41 3.10 41.01
C LEU A 7 12.07 3.37 39.64
N ILE A 8 12.96 2.47 39.23
CA ILE A 8 13.48 2.45 37.86
C ILE A 8 12.34 1.98 36.95
N SER A 9 11.68 2.95 36.31
CA SER A 9 10.75 2.66 35.21
C SER A 9 11.56 2.08 34.06
N CYS A 10 11.49 0.76 33.89
CA CYS A 10 12.03 0.08 32.73
C CYS A 10 11.18 0.49 31.53
N VAL A 11 11.57 1.56 30.84
CA VAL A 11 11.00 1.92 29.55
C VAL A 11 11.41 0.82 28.59
N LEU A 12 10.50 -0.11 28.32
CA LEU A 12 10.60 -1.02 27.20
C LEU A 12 10.64 -0.16 25.94
N VAL A 13 11.84 0.15 25.46
CA VAL A 13 12.04 0.70 24.13
C VAL A 13 11.68 -0.43 23.17
N ALA A 14 10.41 -0.50 22.78
CA ALA A 14 9.99 -1.30 21.65
C ALA A 14 10.88 -0.87 20.47
N SER A 15 11.76 -1.76 20.02
CA SER A 15 12.63 -1.51 18.88
C SER A 15 11.74 -1.34 17.65
N SER A 16 11.33 -0.11 17.35
CA SER A 16 10.47 0.14 16.21
C SER A 16 11.29 0.00 14.94
N GLN A 17 10.88 -0.89 14.04
CA GLN A 17 11.54 -1.03 12.75
C GLN A 17 11.22 0.21 11.90
N VAL A 18 12.24 0.91 11.42
CA VAL A 18 12.05 2.07 10.53
C VAL A 18 12.53 1.70 9.14
N ILE A 19 11.62 1.75 8.17
CA ILE A 19 11.98 1.60 6.76
C ILE A 19 12.26 2.96 6.14
N HIS A 20 13.35 3.05 5.38
CA HIS A 20 13.75 4.24 4.65
C HIS A 20 13.27 4.13 3.21
N LEU A 21 12.33 4.99 2.84
CA LEU A 21 11.78 5.07 1.48
C LEU A 21 12.29 6.36 0.82
N LYS A 22 12.23 6.42 -0.51
CA LYS A 22 12.57 7.65 -1.25
C LYS A 22 11.76 8.88 -0.79
N PRO A 23 10.43 8.82 -0.58
CA PRO A 23 9.67 9.97 -0.13
C PRO A 23 9.78 10.25 1.38
N GLY A 24 10.29 9.32 2.20
CA GLY A 24 10.42 9.54 3.64
C GLY A 24 10.60 8.27 4.46
N LYS A 25 10.52 8.38 5.78
CA LYS A 25 10.70 7.25 6.72
C LYS A 25 9.36 6.80 7.27
N VAL A 26 9.21 5.48 7.47
CA VAL A 26 7.98 4.90 8.06
C VAL A 26 8.35 3.97 9.20
N GLN A 27 7.72 4.16 10.35
CA GLN A 27 7.81 3.29 11.51
C GLN A 27 6.84 2.12 11.36
N GLY A 28 7.35 0.90 11.44
CA GLY A 28 6.58 -0.33 11.51
C GLY A 28 6.72 -1.02 12.86
N PHE A 29 6.25 -2.26 12.91
CA PHE A 29 6.31 -3.12 14.09
C PHE A 29 6.54 -4.57 13.70
N GLU A 30 6.86 -5.40 14.70
CA GLU A 30 7.06 -6.83 14.50
C GLU A 30 5.80 -7.62 14.85
N HIS A 31 5.54 -8.66 14.07
CA HIS A 31 4.49 -9.62 14.34
C HIS A 31 5.05 -11.04 14.29
N ILE A 32 4.86 -11.80 15.36
CA ILE A 32 5.22 -13.21 15.41
C ILE A 32 4.06 -14.00 14.81
N THR A 33 4.33 -14.75 13.73
CA THR A 33 3.35 -15.62 13.10
C THR A 33 3.01 -16.80 14.00
N LYS A 34 1.91 -17.50 13.69
CA LYS A 34 1.55 -18.75 14.40
C LYS A 34 2.65 -19.82 14.41
N ASN A 35 3.55 -19.81 13.43
CA ASN A 35 4.63 -20.77 13.31
C ASN A 35 5.93 -20.32 13.99
N GLY A 36 5.96 -19.11 14.58
CA GLY A 36 7.12 -18.55 15.27
C GLY A 36 8.05 -17.71 14.39
N ASP A 37 7.77 -17.59 13.09
CA ASP A 37 8.49 -16.65 12.22
C ASP A 37 8.18 -15.21 12.60
N VAL A 38 9.13 -14.30 12.38
CA VAL A 38 8.95 -12.88 12.66
C VAL A 38 8.72 -12.12 11.36
N ALA A 39 7.61 -11.41 11.28
CA ALA A 39 7.28 -10.48 10.20
C ALA A 39 7.55 -9.04 10.63
N GLU A 40 8.13 -8.23 9.74
CA GLU A 40 8.12 -6.77 9.85
C GLU A 40 6.88 -6.24 9.10
N VAL A 41 6.08 -5.44 9.77
CA VAL A 41 4.81 -4.91 9.28
C VAL A 41 4.89 -3.39 9.23
N PHE A 42 4.60 -2.83 8.06
CA PHE A 42 4.53 -1.40 7.80
C PHE A 42 3.20 -1.09 7.12
N LEU A 43 2.36 -0.28 7.76
CA LEU A 43 1.02 0.05 7.30
C LEU A 43 0.97 1.52 6.85
N ASN A 44 -0.08 1.90 6.10
CA ASN A 44 -0.39 3.30 5.77
C ASN A 44 0.76 4.08 5.05
N ILE A 45 1.45 3.40 4.13
CA ILE A 45 2.53 4.00 3.33
C ILE A 45 1.91 4.68 2.10
N PRO A 46 1.99 6.00 1.94
CA PRO A 46 1.47 6.66 0.75
C PRO A 46 2.29 6.25 -0.48
N TYR A 47 1.60 5.85 -1.55
CA TYR A 47 2.22 5.57 -2.85
C TYR A 47 1.91 6.66 -3.89
N ALA A 48 0.97 7.55 -3.59
CA ALA A 48 0.61 8.70 -4.40
C ALA A 48 0.23 9.88 -3.49
N SER A 49 0.16 11.08 -4.05
CA SER A 49 -0.40 12.23 -3.34
C SER A 49 -1.91 12.04 -3.09
N PRO A 50 -2.47 12.61 -2.00
CA PRO A 50 -3.89 12.53 -1.71
C PRO A 50 -4.74 13.07 -2.88
N PRO A 51 -5.69 12.30 -3.43
CA PRO A 51 -6.54 12.72 -4.54
C PRO A 51 -7.70 13.58 -4.04
N VAL A 52 -7.38 14.73 -3.43
CA VAL A 52 -8.37 15.67 -2.86
C VAL A 52 -8.35 17.01 -3.61
N GLY A 53 -9.45 17.76 -3.54
CA GLY A 53 -9.56 19.06 -4.21
C GLY A 53 -9.36 18.92 -5.72
N GLU A 54 -8.42 19.69 -6.27
CA GLU A 54 -8.07 19.66 -7.70
C GLU A 54 -7.54 18.30 -8.18
N LEU A 55 -7.06 17.42 -7.29
CA LEU A 55 -6.56 16.09 -7.64
C LEU A 55 -7.65 15.01 -7.65
N ARG A 56 -8.89 15.32 -7.25
CA ARG A 56 -9.97 14.34 -7.04
C ARG A 56 -10.22 13.43 -8.24
N PHE A 57 -10.31 14.03 -9.43
CA PHE A 57 -10.56 13.32 -10.68
C PHE A 57 -9.34 13.28 -11.60
N GLU A 58 -8.16 13.47 -11.02
CA GLU A 58 -6.88 13.41 -11.73
C GLU A 58 -6.20 12.05 -11.55
N LYS A 59 -5.27 11.75 -12.46
CA LYS A 59 -4.39 10.58 -12.29
C LYS A 59 -3.54 10.72 -11.02
N PRO A 60 -3.20 9.60 -10.35
CA PRO A 60 -2.36 9.64 -9.17
C PRO A 60 -1.01 10.28 -9.51
N THR A 61 -0.58 11.21 -8.67
CA THR A 61 0.72 11.87 -8.78
C THR A 61 1.66 11.34 -7.69
N PRO A 62 2.99 11.48 -7.85
CA PRO A 62 3.93 11.00 -6.84
C PRO A 62 3.63 11.53 -5.44
N PRO A 63 3.89 10.76 -4.37
CA PRO A 63 3.62 11.19 -3.01
C PRO A 63 4.50 12.39 -2.64
N VAL A 64 3.92 13.35 -1.92
CA VAL A 64 4.67 14.47 -1.34
C VAL A 64 5.69 13.93 -0.36
N PRO A 65 6.99 14.24 -0.50
CA PRO A 65 8.00 13.81 0.46
C PRO A 65 7.75 14.38 1.86
N TRP A 66 8.11 13.62 2.89
CA TRP A 66 7.98 14.01 4.29
C TRP A 66 9.30 13.81 5.05
N ASN A 67 9.57 14.70 6.02
CA ASN A 67 10.84 14.72 6.76
C ASN A 67 10.80 13.84 8.02
N ASP A 68 9.67 13.84 8.73
CA ASP A 68 9.51 13.11 9.99
C ASP A 68 9.32 11.61 9.77
N ILE A 69 9.33 10.84 10.84
CA ILE A 69 9.00 9.41 10.76
C ILE A 69 7.48 9.29 10.78
N ARG A 70 6.89 8.79 9.70
CA ARG A 70 5.45 8.54 9.62
C ARG A 70 5.10 7.29 10.43
N ASP A 71 4.00 7.36 11.19
CA ASP A 71 3.44 6.21 11.90
C ASP A 71 2.81 5.24 10.88
N GLY A 72 3.46 4.08 10.71
CA GLY A 72 2.96 2.94 9.93
C GLY A 72 2.61 1.75 10.82
N THR A 73 2.27 1.99 12.08
CA THR A 73 1.82 0.93 13.00
C THR A 73 0.31 0.69 12.95
N LYS A 74 -0.43 1.58 12.28
CA LYS A 74 -1.87 1.52 12.09
C LYS A 74 -2.20 1.61 10.61
N PHE A 75 -3.31 0.98 10.22
CA PHE A 75 -3.81 1.12 8.87
C PHE A 75 -4.22 2.56 8.55
N GLY A 76 -4.13 2.91 7.28
CA GLY A 76 -4.69 4.15 6.75
C GLY A 76 -6.18 4.01 6.51
N ALA A 77 -6.83 5.12 6.17
CA ALA A 77 -8.25 5.14 5.85
C ALA A 77 -8.58 4.23 4.64
N SER A 78 -9.82 3.73 4.62
CA SER A 78 -10.41 3.17 3.40
C SER A 78 -10.72 4.27 2.39
N CYS A 79 -10.72 3.92 1.10
CA CYS A 79 -11.31 4.78 0.09
C CYS A 79 -12.84 4.78 0.22
N HIS A 80 -13.49 5.87 -0.16
CA HIS A 80 -14.94 5.99 -0.12
C HIS A 80 -15.64 4.89 -0.94
N PRO A 81 -16.43 4.00 -0.30
CA PRO A 81 -17.25 3.02 -1.00
C PRO A 81 -18.54 3.65 -1.54
N ILE A 82 -19.24 2.97 -2.46
CA ILE A 82 -20.57 3.40 -2.92
C ILE A 82 -21.67 3.20 -1.85
N VAL A 83 -21.47 2.24 -0.94
CA VAL A 83 -22.47 1.91 0.09
C VAL A 83 -22.28 2.80 1.34
N PRO A 84 -23.35 3.16 2.05
CA PRO A 84 -23.27 4.07 3.19
C PRO A 84 -22.36 3.57 4.31
N GLU A 85 -21.72 4.49 5.05
CA GLU A 85 -20.81 4.19 6.17
C GLU A 85 -21.42 3.25 7.23
N ALA A 86 -22.75 3.19 7.36
CA ALA A 86 -23.45 2.34 8.34
C ALA A 86 -23.23 0.82 8.16
N VAL A 87 -22.69 0.38 7.02
CA VAL A 87 -22.45 -1.05 6.73
C VAL A 87 -21.03 -1.51 7.09
N PHE A 88 -20.07 -0.59 7.29
CA PHE A 88 -18.67 -0.92 7.57
C PHE A 88 -18.16 -0.34 8.91
N PRO A 89 -17.35 -1.08 9.72
CA PRO A 89 -16.87 -0.64 11.04
C PRO A 89 -15.92 0.60 11.00
N PRO A 90 -15.52 1.17 12.16
CA PRO A 90 -15.53 2.62 12.47
C PRO A 90 -14.43 3.50 11.86
N GLU A 91 -13.54 2.97 11.03
CA GLU A 91 -12.56 3.83 10.36
C GLU A 91 -13.24 4.57 9.22
N GLN A 92 -13.36 5.88 9.40
CA GLN A 92 -14.03 6.78 8.47
C GLN A 92 -13.33 6.70 7.11
N PRO A 93 -14.05 6.39 6.03
CA PRO A 93 -13.47 6.45 4.71
C PRO A 93 -12.97 7.87 4.45
N SER A 94 -11.92 7.98 3.64
CA SER A 94 -11.30 9.25 3.25
C SER A 94 -11.05 9.27 1.76
N GLU A 95 -11.01 10.44 1.15
CA GLU A 95 -10.44 10.61 -0.18
C GLU A 95 -8.91 10.49 -0.13
N ASP A 96 -8.27 10.88 0.99
CA ASP A 96 -6.86 10.60 1.26
C ASP A 96 -6.68 9.13 1.68
N CYS A 97 -6.75 8.24 0.68
CA CYS A 97 -6.72 6.80 0.89
C CYS A 97 -5.63 6.06 0.09
N LEU A 98 -4.88 6.74 -0.80
CA LEU A 98 -3.91 6.13 -1.73
C LEU A 98 -2.64 5.63 -1.03
N THR A 99 -2.81 4.56 -0.26
CA THR A 99 -1.81 3.97 0.62
C THR A 99 -1.67 2.48 0.39
N LEU A 100 -0.50 1.96 0.72
CA LEU A 100 -0.20 0.54 0.71
C LEU A 100 0.36 0.09 2.06
N ASN A 101 0.34 -1.21 2.27
CA ASN A 101 0.91 -1.87 3.44
C ASN A 101 1.93 -2.91 2.96
N ILE A 102 3.00 -3.11 3.72
CA ILE A 102 4.07 -4.08 3.45
C ILE A 102 4.20 -4.99 4.66
N ILE A 103 4.15 -6.29 4.42
CA ILE A 103 4.38 -7.34 5.41
C ILE A 103 5.51 -8.20 4.84
N ARG A 104 6.67 -8.22 5.51
CA ARG A 104 7.86 -8.92 5.00
C ARG A 104 8.53 -9.78 6.07
N PRO A 105 9.22 -10.87 5.68
CA PRO A 105 9.99 -11.66 6.64
C PRO A 105 11.11 -10.82 7.27
N LYS A 106 11.26 -10.89 8.60
CA LYS A 106 12.38 -10.27 9.33
C LYS A 106 13.63 -11.14 9.22
N LYS A 107 14.20 -11.19 8.02
CA LYS A 107 15.43 -11.93 7.75
C LYS A 107 16.18 -11.35 6.56
N GLU A 108 17.46 -11.69 6.42
CA GLU A 108 18.26 -11.25 5.30
C GLU A 108 17.70 -11.82 3.98
N ALA A 109 17.49 -10.93 3.01
CA ALA A 109 16.99 -11.33 1.70
C ALA A 109 18.08 -12.07 0.92
N PRO A 110 17.74 -13.15 0.18
CA PRO A 110 18.68 -13.79 -0.72
C PRO A 110 19.09 -12.81 -1.84
N PRO A 111 20.19 -13.07 -2.58
CA PRO A 111 20.63 -12.20 -3.68
C PRO A 111 19.58 -11.96 -4.77
N SER A 112 18.63 -12.89 -4.93
CA SER A 112 17.48 -12.78 -5.84
C SER A 112 16.36 -11.87 -5.33
N GLY A 113 16.38 -11.51 -4.05
CA GLY A 113 15.26 -10.91 -3.33
C GLY A 113 14.19 -11.95 -2.95
N PHE A 114 13.22 -11.51 -2.14
CA PHE A 114 12.01 -12.28 -1.85
C PHE A 114 10.97 -12.11 -2.96
N PRO A 115 10.17 -13.16 -3.28
CA PRO A 115 8.97 -12.99 -4.09
C PRO A 115 7.99 -12.02 -3.42
N ILE A 116 7.24 -11.29 -4.24
CA ILE A 116 6.25 -10.30 -3.80
C ILE A 116 4.86 -10.74 -4.25
N LEU A 117 3.96 -10.90 -3.29
CA LEU A 117 2.52 -11.00 -3.50
C LEU A 117 1.94 -9.59 -3.47
N PHE A 118 1.59 -9.07 -4.64
CA PHE A 118 0.84 -7.81 -4.74
C PHE A 118 -0.66 -8.11 -4.73
N TRP A 119 -1.35 -7.65 -3.69
CA TRP A 119 -2.75 -7.94 -3.40
C TRP A 119 -3.62 -6.70 -3.58
N VAL A 120 -4.60 -6.82 -4.46
CA VAL A 120 -5.63 -5.81 -4.68
C VAL A 120 -6.96 -6.38 -4.22
N HIS A 121 -7.62 -5.71 -3.29
CA HIS A 121 -8.88 -6.19 -2.75
C HIS A 121 -9.99 -6.18 -3.82
N GLY A 122 -10.93 -7.12 -3.66
CA GLY A 122 -12.14 -7.17 -4.47
C GLY A 122 -13.18 -6.14 -4.06
N GLY A 123 -14.42 -6.37 -4.50
CA GLY A 123 -15.56 -5.48 -4.24
C GLY A 123 -16.12 -4.78 -5.48
N GLY A 124 -15.83 -5.32 -6.67
CA GLY A 124 -16.45 -4.87 -7.92
C GLY A 124 -16.11 -3.42 -8.30
N TYR A 125 -15.00 -2.88 -7.79
CA TYR A 125 -14.58 -1.48 -7.91
C TYR A 125 -15.42 -0.46 -7.13
N GLU A 126 -16.42 -0.91 -6.38
CA GLU A 126 -17.39 -0.05 -5.71
C GLU A 126 -17.27 -0.09 -4.17
N ILE A 127 -16.78 -1.21 -3.64
CA ILE A 127 -16.59 -1.43 -2.20
C ILE A 127 -15.26 -2.16 -1.97
N GLY A 128 -14.92 -2.39 -0.70
CA GLY A 128 -13.73 -3.14 -0.31
C GLY A 128 -12.70 -2.27 0.40
N SER A 129 -11.76 -2.93 1.08
CA SER A 129 -10.63 -2.28 1.73
C SER A 129 -9.60 -3.34 2.11
N ALA A 130 -8.31 -2.99 2.06
CA ALA A 130 -7.23 -3.80 2.64
C ALA A 130 -7.45 -4.05 4.15
N LEU A 131 -8.15 -3.14 4.84
CA LEU A 131 -8.52 -3.28 6.26
C LEU A 131 -9.30 -4.54 6.56
N PHE A 132 -10.20 -4.97 5.66
CA PHE A 132 -11.06 -6.13 5.88
C PHE A 132 -10.28 -7.44 6.00
N TYR A 133 -9.06 -7.48 5.46
CA TYR A 133 -8.19 -8.64 5.50
C TYR A 133 -7.16 -8.56 6.64
N GLY A 134 -6.87 -7.35 7.13
CA GLY A 134 -5.84 -7.09 8.13
C GLY A 134 -4.44 -7.53 7.66
N TYR A 135 -3.47 -7.60 8.58
CA TYR A 135 -2.11 -8.06 8.27
C TYR A 135 -1.83 -9.47 8.79
N LYS A 136 -2.52 -9.92 9.86
CA LYS A 136 -2.21 -11.17 10.58
C LYS A 136 -2.34 -12.41 9.69
N GLY A 137 -3.46 -12.51 8.94
CA GLY A 137 -3.68 -13.64 8.04
C GLY A 137 -2.63 -13.73 6.93
N PHE A 138 -2.27 -12.59 6.34
CA PHE A 138 -1.19 -12.53 5.35
C PHE A 138 0.15 -12.93 5.96
N ALA A 139 0.46 -12.43 7.15
CA ALA A 139 1.69 -12.78 7.85
C ALA A 139 1.77 -14.29 8.13
N ASP A 140 0.72 -14.86 8.72
CA ASP A 140 0.64 -16.29 9.05
C ASP A 140 0.79 -17.20 7.83
N ILE A 141 0.24 -16.81 6.67
CA ILE A 141 0.21 -17.65 5.47
C ILE A 141 1.50 -17.52 4.66
N TYR A 142 2.02 -16.30 4.46
CA TYR A 142 3.01 -16.03 3.43
C TYR A 142 4.45 -15.86 3.96
N ILE A 143 4.60 -15.43 5.22
CA ILE A 143 5.93 -15.18 5.81
C ILE A 143 6.72 -16.46 6.04
N PRO A 144 6.12 -17.60 6.44
CA PRO A 144 6.85 -18.88 6.53
C PRO A 144 7.40 -19.37 5.18
N SER A 145 6.86 -18.86 4.06
CA SER A 145 7.30 -19.17 2.70
C SER A 145 8.13 -18.05 2.06
N ASP A 146 8.61 -17.10 2.87
CA ASP A 146 9.48 -16.01 2.43
C ASP A 146 8.88 -15.07 1.38
N ILE A 147 7.56 -14.89 1.42
CA ILE A 147 6.84 -14.02 0.50
C ILE A 147 6.56 -12.69 1.18
N ILE A 148 6.97 -11.59 0.53
CA ILE A 148 6.57 -10.24 0.91
C ILE A 148 5.14 -10.04 0.42
N VAL A 149 4.25 -9.59 1.30
CA VAL A 149 2.88 -9.21 0.92
C VAL A 149 2.78 -7.70 0.86
N VAL A 150 2.24 -7.19 -0.25
CA VAL A 150 1.88 -5.79 -0.42
C VAL A 150 0.37 -5.71 -0.63
N THR A 151 -0.35 -5.03 0.25
CA THR A 151 -1.79 -4.75 0.06
C THR A 151 -1.97 -3.27 -0.23
N ILE A 152 -2.94 -2.93 -1.08
CA ILE A 152 -3.18 -1.55 -1.50
C ILE A 152 -4.62 -1.15 -1.27
N GLN A 153 -4.82 0.16 -1.09
CA GLN A 153 -6.08 0.84 -1.36
C GLN A 153 -6.04 1.44 -2.76
N TYR A 154 -7.21 1.64 -3.38
CA TYR A 154 -7.36 2.35 -4.66
C TYR A 154 -8.73 3.03 -4.68
N ARG A 155 -8.90 4.14 -5.41
CA ARG A 155 -10.19 4.84 -5.46
C ARG A 155 -11.29 3.92 -5.98
N LEU A 156 -12.46 4.01 -5.34
CA LEU A 156 -13.65 3.20 -5.64
C LEU A 156 -14.77 4.07 -6.21
N GLY A 157 -15.75 3.42 -6.83
CA GLY A 157 -16.98 4.00 -7.37
C GLY A 157 -16.76 5.28 -8.15
N VAL A 158 -17.51 6.33 -7.82
CA VAL A 158 -17.44 7.62 -8.52
C VAL A 158 -16.03 8.24 -8.51
N TYR A 159 -15.26 8.04 -7.44
CA TYR A 159 -13.92 8.61 -7.34
C TYR A 159 -12.89 7.86 -8.21
N GLY A 160 -13.07 6.56 -8.41
CA GLY A 160 -12.14 5.73 -9.17
C GLY A 160 -12.53 5.50 -10.63
N PHE A 161 -13.82 5.48 -10.94
CA PHE A 161 -14.31 4.88 -12.18
C PHE A 161 -15.35 5.73 -12.92
N PHE A 162 -15.70 6.91 -12.39
CA PHE A 162 -16.54 7.86 -13.12
C PHE A 162 -15.87 8.32 -14.41
N SER A 163 -16.66 8.47 -15.46
CA SER A 163 -16.21 8.96 -16.77
C SER A 163 -17.28 9.83 -17.40
N THR A 164 -16.87 10.92 -18.03
CA THR A 164 -17.74 11.77 -18.87
C THR A 164 -17.82 11.27 -20.31
N GLY A 165 -17.07 10.22 -20.67
CA GLY A 165 -16.96 9.74 -22.04
C GLY A 165 -16.17 10.67 -22.98
N ASP A 166 -15.52 11.70 -22.43
CA ASP A 166 -14.65 12.63 -23.14
C ASP A 166 -13.29 12.78 -22.44
N SER A 167 -12.44 13.67 -22.94
CA SER A 167 -11.09 13.87 -22.39
C SER A 167 -11.05 14.57 -21.03
N ARG A 168 -12.17 15.10 -20.52
CA ARG A 168 -12.20 15.84 -19.25
C ARG A 168 -12.10 14.90 -18.06
N ILE A 169 -12.89 13.82 -18.08
CA ILE A 169 -12.80 12.73 -17.09
C ILE A 169 -12.80 11.41 -17.87
N PRO A 170 -11.63 10.92 -18.32
CA PRO A 170 -11.56 9.72 -19.16
C PRO A 170 -11.94 8.43 -18.41
N GLY A 171 -11.95 8.46 -17.07
CA GLY A 171 -12.24 7.30 -16.21
C GLY A 171 -11.04 6.42 -15.92
N ASN A 172 -11.30 5.26 -15.30
CA ASN A 172 -10.28 4.26 -14.90
C ASN A 172 -9.20 4.78 -13.94
N LEU A 173 -9.47 5.85 -13.20
CA LEU A 173 -8.54 6.43 -12.22
C LEU A 173 -8.11 5.41 -11.16
N GLY A 174 -9.04 4.57 -10.68
CA GLY A 174 -8.74 3.48 -9.76
C GLY A 174 -7.78 2.43 -10.35
N LEU A 175 -7.77 2.22 -11.68
CA LEU A 175 -6.79 1.35 -12.34
C LEU A 175 -5.42 2.02 -12.44
N PHE A 176 -5.38 3.34 -12.66
CA PHE A 176 -4.13 4.10 -12.59
C PHE A 176 -3.55 4.10 -11.18
N ASP A 177 -4.40 4.14 -10.14
CA ASP A 177 -3.98 4.02 -8.75
C ASP A 177 -3.30 2.66 -8.50
N MET A 178 -3.90 1.56 -8.96
CA MET A 178 -3.30 0.23 -8.87
C MET A 178 -1.95 0.14 -9.59
N ALA A 179 -1.84 0.74 -10.78
CA ALA A 179 -0.61 0.76 -11.55
C ALA A 179 0.50 1.57 -10.86
N GLU A 180 0.17 2.73 -10.30
CA GLU A 180 1.13 3.56 -9.56
C GLU A 180 1.54 2.87 -8.24
N ALA A 181 0.61 2.22 -7.55
CA ALA A 181 0.92 1.43 -6.36
C ALA A 181 1.88 0.27 -6.68
N LEU A 182 1.66 -0.45 -7.79
CA LEU A 182 2.53 -1.53 -8.25
C LEU A 182 3.96 -1.03 -8.56
N LYS A 183 4.05 0.11 -9.26
CA LYS A 183 5.31 0.77 -9.58
C LYS A 183 6.08 1.16 -8.31
N ASN A 184 5.41 1.74 -7.32
CA ASN A 184 6.05 2.16 -6.06
C ASN A 184 6.37 0.97 -5.14
N ALA A 185 5.55 -0.08 -5.11
CA ALA A 185 5.80 -1.29 -4.32
C ALA A 185 7.15 -1.94 -4.67
N SER A 186 7.53 -1.92 -5.96
CA SER A 186 8.84 -2.42 -6.41
C SER A 186 10.03 -1.64 -5.82
N VAL A 187 9.85 -0.37 -5.49
CA VAL A 187 10.88 0.50 -4.88
C VAL A 187 11.03 0.18 -3.39
N TYR A 188 9.94 -0.18 -2.72
CA TYR A 188 9.90 -0.41 -1.28
C TYR A 188 10.40 -1.79 -0.85
N THR A 189 10.46 -2.72 -1.79
CA THR A 189 10.77 -4.14 -1.56
C THR A 189 12.14 -4.56 -2.08
N CYS A 190 12.84 -3.69 -2.81
CA CYS A 190 14.00 -4.10 -3.60
C CYS A 190 15.27 -3.29 -3.31
N LYS A 191 16.28 -3.99 -2.79
CA LYS A 191 17.71 -3.74 -3.05
C LYS A 191 18.23 -4.55 -4.25
N CYS A 192 17.38 -5.38 -4.89
CA CYS A 192 17.78 -6.35 -5.90
C CYS A 192 17.58 -5.85 -7.34
N ARG A 193 18.46 -6.30 -8.26
CA ARG A 193 18.48 -5.82 -9.64
C ARG A 193 17.22 -6.26 -10.39
N LYS A 194 16.65 -5.28 -11.10
CA LYS A 194 15.69 -5.36 -12.22
C LYS A 194 15.57 -6.77 -12.82
N HIS A 195 14.62 -7.63 -12.41
CA HIS A 195 14.13 -8.76 -13.23
C HIS A 195 13.01 -9.56 -12.53
N TRP A 196 11.89 -8.94 -12.10
CA TRP A 196 10.74 -9.75 -11.62
C TRP A 196 9.39 -9.11 -11.93
N TRP A 197 8.56 -9.87 -12.66
CA TRP A 197 7.09 -9.76 -12.76
C TRP A 197 6.56 -11.17 -12.96
N ARG A 198 5.91 -11.79 -11.97
CA ARG A 198 5.29 -13.11 -12.21
C ARG A 198 4.00 -13.45 -11.47
N GLN A 199 3.60 -12.81 -10.37
CA GLN A 199 2.31 -13.13 -9.74
C GLN A 199 1.68 -11.89 -9.07
N VAL A 200 0.57 -11.42 -9.64
CA VAL A 200 -0.37 -10.48 -9.01
C VAL A 200 -1.64 -11.29 -8.75
N THR A 201 -2.10 -11.37 -7.51
CA THR A 201 -3.32 -12.13 -7.17
C THR A 201 -4.45 -11.16 -6.84
N HIS A 202 -5.57 -11.32 -7.54
CA HIS A 202 -6.81 -10.58 -7.35
C HIS A 202 -7.92 -11.54 -6.95
N HIS A 203 -8.81 -11.15 -6.03
CA HIS A 203 -10.04 -11.88 -5.74
C HIS A 203 -11.27 -11.04 -6.11
N GLY A 204 -12.18 -11.57 -6.95
CA GLY A 204 -13.44 -10.93 -7.36
C GLY A 204 -13.45 -10.39 -8.81
N LEU A 205 -14.53 -9.67 -9.20
CA LEU A 205 -14.76 -9.10 -10.55
C LEU A 205 -13.68 -8.10 -11.05
N GLY A 206 -12.68 -7.78 -10.22
CA GLY A 206 -11.47 -7.04 -10.60
C GLY A 206 -10.45 -7.82 -11.43
N SER A 207 -10.82 -8.99 -11.97
CA SER A 207 -9.95 -9.98 -12.60
C SER A 207 -9.49 -9.65 -14.04
N GLN A 208 -9.75 -8.43 -14.55
CA GLN A 208 -9.48 -8.06 -15.94
C GLN A 208 -8.14 -7.32 -16.19
N CYS A 209 -7.34 -7.02 -15.16
CA CYS A 209 -6.09 -6.29 -15.37
C CYS A 209 -4.94 -7.23 -15.77
N ARG A 210 -4.71 -7.39 -17.08
CA ARG A 210 -3.47 -7.96 -17.64
C ARG A 210 -2.56 -6.81 -18.05
N PHE A 211 -1.66 -6.38 -17.17
CA PHE A 211 -0.70 -5.31 -17.49
C PHE A 211 0.37 -5.85 -18.46
N GLY A 212 0.26 -5.43 -19.73
CA GLY A 212 1.23 -5.73 -20.78
C GLY A 212 2.57 -5.06 -20.53
N SER A 213 3.65 -5.78 -20.80
CA SER A 213 5.03 -5.36 -20.58
C SER A 213 5.51 -4.35 -21.63
N ARG A 214 5.17 -3.06 -21.50
CA ARG A 214 5.97 -1.94 -22.06
C ARG A 214 5.49 -0.57 -21.58
N TRP A 215 6.28 0.07 -20.72
CA TRP A 215 6.25 1.52 -20.56
C TRP A 215 7.60 2.06 -21.02
N SER A 216 7.77 2.17 -22.35
CA SER A 216 8.76 3.07 -22.93
C SER A 216 8.05 4.39 -23.16
N ALA A 217 8.47 5.44 -22.44
CA ALA A 217 8.09 6.81 -22.76
C ALA A 217 8.63 7.11 -24.17
N ASN A 218 7.76 7.05 -25.17
CA ASN A 218 8.04 7.68 -26.45
C ASN A 218 7.69 9.17 -26.31
N PRO A 219 8.55 10.09 -26.78
CA PRO A 219 8.23 11.51 -26.81
C PRO A 219 7.02 11.75 -27.73
N GLU A 220 6.23 12.77 -27.40
CA GLU A 220 5.06 13.21 -28.17
C GLU A 220 5.37 13.34 -29.67
N PRO A 221 4.46 12.92 -30.57
CA PRO A 221 4.59 13.25 -31.97
C PRO A 221 4.30 14.75 -32.15
N SER A 222 5.30 15.46 -32.65
CA SER A 222 5.16 16.81 -33.19
C SER A 222 4.05 16.85 -34.25
N TYR A 223 3.08 17.74 -34.07
CA TYR A 223 2.13 18.14 -35.10
C TYR A 223 2.87 18.69 -36.33
N GLN A 224 2.64 18.09 -37.50
CA GLN A 224 2.80 18.73 -38.81
C GLN A 224 1.72 18.18 -39.76
N GLY A 225 0.96 19.10 -40.38
CA GLY A 225 -0.01 18.82 -41.45
C GLY A 225 -1.42 19.27 -41.10
#